data_AF-A0A2V5UED9-F1
#
_entry.id   AF-A0A2V5UED9-F1
#
_cell.length_a   1.000
_cell.length_b   1.000
_cell.length_c   1.000
_cell.angle_alpha   90.00
_cell.angle_beta   90.00
_cell.angle_gamma   90.00
#
_symmetry.space_group_name_H-M   'P 1'
#
loop_
_entity.id
_entity.type
_entity.pdbx_description
1 polymer ?
#
loop_
_entity_poly.entity_id
_entity_poly.type
_entity_poly.pdbx_seq_one_letter_code
_entity_poly.pdbx_strand_id
1 'polypeptide(L)' 'MKIALDAMGGDFGPPNLVAGAVMALRDYRQIKKLYLVGDAAEIETDLRKNQCSDS' A
#
# COMPACT_ATOMS: atom_id res chain seq x y z
N MET A 1 5.40 11.52 -9.10
CA MET A 1 4.57 12.01 -7.97
C MET A 1 4.86 11.19 -6.72
N LYS A 2 4.76 11.80 -5.52
CA LYS A 2 4.88 11.11 -4.22
C LYS A 2 3.51 11.16 -3.52
N ILE A 3 3.04 10.04 -2.99
CA ILE A 3 1.75 9.91 -2.30
C ILE A 3 1.98 9.29 -0.93
N ALA A 4 1.38 9.84 0.12
CA ALA A 4 1.25 9.18 1.42
C ALA A 4 -0.21 8.72 1.58
N LEU A 5 -0.41 7.45 1.95
CA LEU A 5 -1.70 6.82 2.13
C LEU A 5 -1.79 6.30 3.56
N ASP A 6 -2.81 6.75 4.30
CA ASP A 6 -3.22 6.09 5.54
C ASP A 6 -3.73 4.70 5.19
N ALA A 7 -3.00 3.68 5.63
CA ALA A 7 -3.29 2.28 5.34
C ALA A 7 -4.20 1.63 6.39
N MET A 8 -4.58 2.35 7.46
CA MET A 8 -5.32 1.77 8.58
C MET A 8 -6.80 2.15 8.58
N GLY A 9 -7.17 3.19 7.84
CA GLY A 9 -8.53 3.72 7.86
C GLY A 9 -9.58 2.81 7.21
N GLY A 10 -10.82 2.93 7.70
CA GLY A 10 -12.00 2.27 7.12
C GLY A 10 -12.19 0.81 7.53
N ASP A 11 -13.41 0.31 7.30
CA ASP A 11 -13.85 -1.00 7.80
C ASP A 11 -13.09 -2.20 7.23
N PHE A 12 -12.34 -2.00 6.15
CA PHE A 12 -11.60 -3.04 5.44
C PHE A 12 -10.10 -2.73 5.26
N GLY A 13 -9.59 -1.70 5.94
CA GLY A 13 -8.16 -1.51 6.09
C GLY A 13 -7.58 -2.47 7.14
N PRO A 14 -6.29 -2.82 7.08
CA PRO A 14 -5.31 -2.58 6.01
C PRO A 14 -5.42 -3.38 4.68
N PRO A 15 -6.02 -4.59 4.62
CA PRO A 15 -5.90 -5.46 3.44
C PRO A 15 -6.29 -4.82 2.11
N ASN A 16 -7.43 -4.13 2.07
CA ASN A 16 -7.95 -3.56 0.83
C ASN A 16 -7.17 -2.31 0.38
N LEU A 17 -6.71 -1.51 1.34
CA LEU A 17 -5.96 -0.29 1.05
C LEU A 17 -4.56 -0.62 0.52
N VAL A 18 -3.89 -1.59 1.14
CA VAL A 18 -2.59 -2.08 0.66
C VAL A 18 -2.71 -2.69 -0.73
N ALA A 19 -3.71 -3.55 -0.98
CA ALA A 19 -3.95 -4.13 -2.29
C ALA A 19 -4.19 -3.05 -3.37
N GLY A 20 -5.04 -2.07 -3.08
CA GLY A 20 -5.31 -0.95 -3.97
C GLY A 20 -4.07 -0.09 -4.25
N ALA A 21 -3.22 0.14 -3.24
CA ALA A 21 -1.96 0.86 -3.39
C ALA A 21 -0.98 0.12 -4.31
N VAL A 22 -0.88 -1.20 -4.16
CA VAL A 22 -0.05 -2.05 -5.04
C VAL A 22 -0.57 -2.03 -6.48
N MET A 23 -1.89 -2.12 -6.68
CA MET A 23 -2.50 -1.98 -8.01
C MET A 23 -2.19 -0.61 -8.62
N ALA A 24 -2.35 0.47 -7.86
CA ALA A 24 -2.08 1.81 -8.34
C ALA A 24 -0.62 2.01 -8.78
N LEU A 25 0.34 1.46 -8.02
CA LEU A 25 1.77 1.50 -8.40
C LEU A 25 2.05 0.72 -9.69
N ARG A 26 1.34 -0.38 -9.95
CA ARG A 26 1.49 -1.20 -11.16
C ARG A 26 0.89 -0.52 -12.39
N ASP A 27 -0.30 0.06 -12.23
CA ASP A 27 -1.10 0.58 -13.35
C ASP A 27 -0.69 2.02 -13.74
N TYR A 28 -0.30 2.84 -12.76
CA TYR A 28 0.00 4.25 -13.00
C TYR A 28 1.49 4.56 -12.91
N ARG A 29 2.20 4.50 -14.04
CA ARG A 29 3.64 4.79 -14.16
C ARG A 29 4.09 6.17 -13.62
N GLN A 30 3.16 7.12 -13.50
CA GLN A 30 3.42 8.45 -12.92
C GLN A 30 3.56 8.45 -11.39
N ILE A 31 3.02 7.43 -10.71
CA ILE A 31 3.21 7.19 -9.29
C ILE A 31 4.57 6.53 -9.11
N LYS A 32 5.59 7.33 -8.78
CA LYS A 32 6.96 6.82 -8.61
C LYS A 32 7.20 6.24 -7.24
N LYS A 33 6.47 6.71 -6.23
CA LYS A 33 6.61 6.27 -4.85
C LYS A 33 5.31 6.51 -4.08
N LEU A 34 4.92 5.50 -3.29
CA LEU A 34 3.79 5.55 -2.38
C LEU A 34 4.28 5.16 -0.99
N TYR A 35 3.90 5.93 0.02
CA TYR A 35 4.22 5.69 1.42
C TYR A 35 2.96 5.22 2.13
N LEU A 36 2.98 4.01 2.68
CA LEU A 36 1.91 3.47 3.51
C LEU A 36 2.17 3.89 4.96
N VAL A 37 1.17 4.50 5.59
CA VAL A 37 1.27 5.03 6.95
C VAL A 37 0.32 4.23 7.85
N GLY A 38 0.84 3.67 8.93
CA GLY A 38 0.07 2.82 9.83
C GLY A 38 0.94 1.84 10.62
N ASP A 39 0.33 0.75 11.08
CA ASP A 39 1.04 -0.35 11.72
C ASP A 39 1.90 -1.10 10.68
N ALA A 40 3.22 -1.05 10.87
CA ALA A 40 4.17 -1.61 9.92
C ALA A 40 4.06 -3.14 9.79
N ALA A 41 3.76 -3.86 10.87
CA ALA A 41 3.71 -5.32 10.85
C ALA A 41 2.48 -5.83 10.08
N GLU A 42 1.33 -5.17 10.26
CA GLU A 42 0.12 -5.47 9.49
C GLU A 42 0.31 -5.13 8.01
N ILE A 43 0.83 -3.93 7.72
CA ILE A 43 1.08 -3.47 6.36
C ILE A 43 2.06 -4.41 5.63
N GLU A 44 3.17 -4.79 6.27
CA GLU A 44 4.15 -5.72 5.68
C GLU A 44 3.54 -7.09 5.41
N THR A 45 2.66 -7.57 6.30
CA THR A 45 1.95 -8.83 6.12
C THR A 45 1.06 -8.79 4.87
N ASP A 46 0.31 -7.70 4.68
CA ASP A 46 -0.54 -7.53 3.49
C ASP A 46 0.26 -7.25 2.20
N LEU A 47 1.39 -6.54 2.29
CA LEU A 47 2.30 -6.34 1.16
C LEU A 47 2.84 -7.68 0.63
N ARG A 48 3.24 -8.59 1.55
CA ARG A 48 3.69 -9.95 1.20
C ARG A 48 2.59 -10.75 0.51
N LYS A 49 1.33 -10.68 0.98
CA LYS A 49 0.18 -11.32 0.31
C LYS A 49 -0.01 -10.81 -1.11
N ASN A 50 0.29 -9.53 -1.35
CA ASN A 50 0.18 -8.88 -2.66
C ASN A 50 1.45 -8.99 -3.53
N GLN A 51 2.46 -9.75 -3.09
CA GLN A 51 3.75 -9.93 -3.77
C GLN A 51 4.41 -8.58 -4.08
N CYS A 52 4.38 -7.68 -3.10
CA CYS A 52 5.01 -6.37 -3.17
C CYS A 52 5.94 -6.21 -1.97
N SER A 53 7.13 -5.66 -2.20
CA SER A 53 8.11 -5.35 -1.16
C SER A 53 8.61 -3.93 -1.34
N ASP A 54 8.98 -3.28 -0.24
CA ASP A 54 9.76 -2.03 -0.31
C ASP A 54 11.15 -2.38 -0.85
N SER A 55 11.59 -1.72 -1.91
CA SER A 55 12.88 -1.94 -2.59
C SER A 55 13.45 -0.63 -3.08
#